data_AF-A0A0F5YGP4-F1
#
_entry.id   AF-A0A0F5YGP4-F1
#
_cell.length_a   1.000
_cell.length_b   1.000
_cell.length_c   1.000
_cell.angle_alpha   90.00
_cell.angle_beta   90.00
_cell.angle_gamma   90.00
#
_symmetry.space_group_name_H-M   'P 1'
#
loop_
_entity.id
_entity.type
_entity.pdbx_description
1 polymer ?
#
loop_
_entity_poly.entity_id
_entity_poly.type
_entity_poly.pdbx_seq_one_letter_code
_entity_poly.pdbx_strand_id
1 'polypeptide(L)'
;MLNIELDQETEACLVEILAREKTTSDELIKRLVKERWLSLQPRKTIVERRGGHPEHLLEDAPPGLSERVNRKKAIADYLEKKHSQHHS
;
A
#
# COMPACT_ATOMS: atom_id res chain seq x y z
N MET A 1 10.45 27.51 8.16
CA MET A 1 11.28 27.12 7.00
C MET A 1 12.40 26.25 7.52
N LEU A 2 12.61 25.09 6.90
CA LEU A 2 13.79 24.27 7.14
C LEU A 2 14.94 24.91 6.35
N ASN A 3 16.06 25.18 7.00
CA ASN A 3 17.27 25.66 6.34
C ASN A 3 18.19 24.45 6.15
N ILE A 4 18.56 24.15 4.91
CA ILE A 4 19.38 22.99 4.56
C ILE A 4 20.66 23.55 3.95
N GLU A 5 21.78 23.22 4.58
CA GLU A 5 23.11 23.50 4.02
C GLU A 5 23.48 22.38 3.06
N LEU A 6 23.77 22.74 1.82
CA LEU A 6 24.26 21.84 0.78
C LEU A 6 25.73 22.14 0.54
N ASP A 7 26.52 21.10 0.31
CA ASP A 7 27.87 21.30 -0.22
C ASP A 7 27.82 21.78 -1.68
N GLN A 8 28.95 22.29 -2.15
CA GLN A 8 29.06 22.91 -3.48
C GLN A 8 28.74 21.94 -4.64
N GLU A 9 29.07 20.65 -4.49
CA GLU A 9 28.80 19.64 -5.51
C GLU A 9 27.29 19.36 -5.56
N THR A 10 26.66 19.18 -4.40
CA THR A 10 25.22 18.97 -4.29
C THR A 10 24.42 20.16 -4.80
N GLU A 11 24.87 21.39 -4.54
CA GLU A 11 24.23 22.61 -5.08
C GLU A 11 24.31 22.67 -6.61
N ALA A 12 25.45 22.30 -7.21
CA ALA A 12 25.60 22.21 -8.66
C ALA A 12 24.60 21.20 -9.26
N CYS A 13 24.47 20.02 -8.66
CA CYS A 13 23.47 19.03 -9.08
C CYS A 13 22.04 19.55 -8.96
N LEU A 14 21.71 20.26 -7.88
CA LEU A 14 20.39 20.86 -7.69
C LEU A 14 20.06 21.83 -8.83
N VAL A 15 21.00 22.71 -9.20
CA VAL A 15 20.82 23.66 -10.32
C VAL A 15 20.56 22.93 -11.63
N GLU A 16 21.31 21.87 -11.93
CA GLU A 16 21.13 21.08 -13.15
C GLU A 16 19.75 20.40 -13.20
N ILE A 17 19.29 19.81 -12.09
CA ILE A 17 17.97 19.17 -12.00
C ILE A 17 16.87 20.20 -12.24
N LEU A 18 16.94 21.36 -11.57
CA LEU A 18 15.94 22.41 -11.71
C LEU A 18 15.87 22.96 -13.14
N ALA A 19 17.03 23.14 -13.79
CA ALA A 19 17.10 23.58 -15.19
C ALA A 19 16.49 22.54 -16.15
N ARG A 20 16.73 21.26 -15.91
CA ARG A 20 16.23 20.17 -16.76
C ARG A 20 14.74 19.93 -16.61
N GLU A 21 14.24 19.96 -15.37
CA GLU A 21 12.83 19.67 -15.07
C GLU A 21 11.92 20.89 -15.13
N LYS A 22 12.48 22.11 -15.17
CA LYS A 22 11.74 23.37 -15.17
C LYS A 22 10.78 23.48 -13.98
N THR A 23 11.25 23.07 -12.81
CA THR A 23 10.49 23.08 -11.55
C THR A 23 11.19 23.98 -10.52
N THR A 24 10.58 24.14 -9.35
CA THR A 24 11.15 24.90 -8.23
C THR A 24 11.82 23.96 -7.22
N SER A 25 12.73 24.49 -6.42
CA SER A 25 13.37 23.73 -5.33
C SER A 25 12.35 23.16 -4.34
N ASP A 26 11.31 23.91 -4.01
CA ASP A 26 10.25 23.47 -3.09
C ASP A 26 9.44 22.28 -3.66
N GLU A 27 9.05 22.34 -4.93
CA GLU A 27 8.36 21.22 -5.60
C GLU A 27 9.25 19.97 -5.69
N LEU A 28 10.52 20.16 -6.06
CA LEU A 28 11.49 19.07 -6.14
C LEU A 28 11.69 18.41 -4.77
N ILE A 29 11.90 19.19 -3.71
CA ILE A 29 12.09 18.68 -2.34
C ILE A 29 10.83 17.92 -1.88
N LYS A 30 9.63 18.48 -2.11
CA LYS A 30 8.36 17.79 -1.78
C LYS A 30 8.26 16.43 -2.48
N ARG A 31 8.63 16.38 -3.76
CA ARG A 31 8.61 15.13 -4.53
C ARG A 31 9.63 14.12 -3.99
N LEU A 32 10.88 14.53 -3.82
CA LEU A 32 11.96 13.68 -3.32
C LEU A 32 11.67 13.13 -1.92
N VAL A 33 11.16 13.95 -1.00
CA VAL A 33 10.76 13.52 0.35
C VAL A 33 9.65 12.48 0.26
N LYS A 34 8.63 12.70 -0.58
CA LYS A 34 7.52 11.75 -0.76
C LYS A 34 8.01 10.43 -1.37
N GLU A 35 8.83 10.48 -2.41
CA GLU A 35 9.41 9.30 -3.05
C GLU A 35 10.28 8.51 -2.07
N ARG A 36 11.15 9.20 -1.33
CA ARG A 36 11.97 8.56 -0.29
C ARG A 36 11.11 7.93 0.79
N TRP A 37 10.11 8.63 1.28
CA TRP A 37 9.17 8.10 2.28
C TRP A 37 8.46 6.83 1.78
N LEU A 38 7.98 6.84 0.54
CA LEU A 38 7.35 5.66 -0.09
C LEU A 38 8.34 4.50 -0.29
N SER A 39 9.59 4.78 -0.66
CA SER A 39 10.61 3.75 -0.82
C SER A 39 11.01 3.06 0.48
N LEU A 40 10.87 3.77 1.61
CA LEU A 40 11.10 3.25 2.95
C LEU A 40 9.91 2.44 3.48
N GLN A 41 8.72 2.59 2.88
CA GLN A 41 7.58 1.78 3.29
C GLN A 41 7.84 0.30 2.93
N PRO A 42 7.58 -0.64 3.83
CA PRO A 42 7.66 -2.05 3.51
C PRO A 42 6.72 -2.34 2.34
N ARG A 43 7.18 -3.18 1.41
CA ARG A 43 6.34 -3.63 0.30
C ARG A 43 5.12 -4.34 0.88
N LYS A 44 3.95 -3.69 0.78
CA LYS A 44 2.68 -4.30 1.18
C LYS A 44 2.48 -5.60 0.40
N THR A 45 2.24 -6.68 1.12
CA THR A 45 1.78 -7.95 0.58
C THR A 45 0.46 -7.77 -0.17
N ILE A 46 0.10 -8.74 -1.02
CA ILE A 46 -1.22 -8.73 -1.70
C ILE A 46 -2.36 -8.60 -0.68
N VAL A 47 -2.22 -9.23 0.49
CA VAL A 47 -3.20 -9.18 1.57
C VAL A 47 -3.36 -7.76 2.12
N GLU A 48 -2.26 -7.11 2.49
CA GLU A 48 -2.29 -5.73 3.01
C GLU A 48 -2.79 -4.72 1.97
N ARG A 49 -2.51 -4.95 0.68
CA ARG A 49 -3.08 -4.13 -0.41
C ARG A 49 -4.60 -4.31 -0.56
N ARG A 50 -5.15 -5.44 -0.12
CA ARG A 50 -6.59 -5.75 -0.18
C ARG A 50 -7.34 -5.43 1.11
N GLY A 51 -6.69 -4.75 2.06
CA GLY A 51 -7.32 -4.34 3.33
C GLY A 51 -7.06 -5.29 4.50
N GLY A 52 -6.11 -6.23 4.37
CA GLY A 52 -5.73 -7.15 5.45
C GLY A 52 -6.36 -8.54 5.31
N HIS A 53 -6.14 -9.37 6.33
CA HIS A 53 -6.82 -10.66 6.43
C HIS A 53 -8.28 -10.44 6.85
N PRO A 54 -9.23 -11.20 6.28
CA PRO A 54 -10.62 -11.06 6.67
C PRO A 54 -10.81 -11.50 8.13
N GLU A 55 -11.37 -10.61 8.93
CA GLU A 55 -11.77 -10.90 10.31
C GLU A 55 -12.99 -11.83 10.27
N HIS A 56 -13.01 -12.84 11.14
CA HIS A 56 -14.14 -13.79 11.30
C HIS A 56 -14.44 -14.69 10.09
N LEU A 57 -13.52 -14.80 9.12
CA LEU A 57 -13.71 -15.70 7.98
C LEU A 57 -13.81 -17.16 8.45
N LEU A 58 -14.97 -17.79 8.18
CA LEU A 58 -15.27 -19.18 8.52
C LEU A 58 -15.31 -19.49 10.02
N GLU A 59 -15.55 -18.49 10.88
CA GLU A 59 -15.64 -18.71 12.33
C GLU A 59 -16.74 -19.72 12.72
N ASP A 60 -17.89 -19.67 12.05
CA ASP A 60 -19.02 -20.59 12.27
C ASP A 60 -18.99 -21.84 11.37
N ALA A 61 -17.88 -22.11 10.68
CA ALA A 61 -17.84 -23.18 9.70
C ALA A 61 -17.77 -24.58 10.38
N PRO A 62 -18.37 -25.61 9.76
CA PRO A 62 -18.37 -26.97 10.32
C PRO A 62 -16.95 -27.55 10.49
N PRO A 63 -16.74 -28.48 11.44
CA PRO A 63 -15.49 -29.23 11.53
C PRO A 63 -15.22 -30.01 10.23
N GLY A 64 -13.94 -30.25 9.91
CA GLY A 64 -13.53 -30.95 8.67
C GLY A 64 -12.98 -30.05 7.57
N LEU A 65 -12.56 -28.82 7.91
CA LEU A 65 -11.89 -27.87 7.01
C LEU A 65 -10.43 -28.23 6.68
N SER A 66 -9.91 -29.37 7.16
CA SER A 66 -8.60 -29.87 6.75
C SER A 66 -8.55 -30.18 5.26
N GLU A 67 -9.68 -30.66 4.71
CA GLU A 67 -9.81 -30.97 3.29
C GLU A 67 -10.04 -29.72 2.45
N ARG A 68 -9.27 -29.59 1.37
CA ARG A 68 -9.35 -28.42 0.46
C ARG A 68 -10.74 -28.26 -0.14
N VAL A 69 -11.41 -29.36 -0.46
CA VAL A 69 -12.76 -29.36 -1.05
C VAL A 69 -13.76 -28.75 -0.06
N ASN A 70 -13.70 -29.15 1.20
CA ASN A 70 -14.57 -28.65 2.25
C ASN A 70 -14.35 -27.15 2.51
N ARG A 71 -13.09 -26.69 2.53
CA ARG A 71 -12.78 -25.24 2.64
C ARG A 71 -13.40 -24.44 1.50
N LYS A 72 -13.24 -24.89 0.26
CA LYS A 72 -13.77 -24.17 -0.90
C LYS A 72 -15.28 -24.01 -0.83
N LYS A 73 -15.98 -25.08 -0.45
CA LYS A 73 -17.43 -25.05 -0.27
C LYS A 73 -17.83 -24.05 0.82
N ALA A 74 -17.22 -24.14 2.01
CA ALA A 74 -17.54 -23.23 3.11
C ALA A 74 -17.27 -21.75 2.78
N ILE A 75 -16.20 -21.45 2.04
CA ILE A 75 -15.90 -20.09 1.58
C ILE A 75 -16.96 -19.59 0.58
N ALA A 76 -17.38 -20.43 -0.36
CA ALA A 76 -18.43 -20.07 -1.32
C ALA A 76 -19.74 -19.73 -0.59
N ASP A 77 -20.17 -20.60 0.33
CA ASP A 77 -21.38 -20.39 1.12
C ASP A 77 -21.29 -19.11 1.97
N TYR A 78 -20.13 -18.82 2.56
CA TYR A 78 -19.88 -17.59 3.32
C TYR A 78 -19.99 -16.34 2.44
N LEU A 79 -19.41 -16.35 1.24
CA LEU A 79 -19.47 -15.23 0.32
C LEU A 79 -20.90 -14.96 -0.17
N GLU A 80 -21.66 -16.00 -0.51
CA GLU A 80 -23.07 -15.88 -0.91
C GLU A 80 -23.90 -15.20 0.19
N LYS A 81 -23.79 -15.68 1.44
CA LYS A 81 -24.51 -15.08 2.58
C LYS A 81 -24.15 -13.60 2.77
N LYS A 82 -22.86 -13.26 2.70
CA LYS A 82 -22.40 -11.87 2.84
C LYS A 82 -22.98 -10.98 1.74
N HIS A 83 -23.01 -11.45 0.49
CA HIS A 83 -23.59 -10.70 -0.62
C HIS A 83 -25.09 -10.47 -0.45
N SER A 84 -25.85 -11.44 0.08
CA SER A 84 -27.27 -11.28 0.37
C SER A 84 -27.54 -10.25 1.48
N GLN A 85 -26.69 -10.21 2.52
CA GLN A 85 -26.82 -9.26 3.63
C GLN A 85 -26.55 -7.80 3.23
N HIS A 86 -25.68 -7.56 2.24
CA HIS A 86 -25.36 -6.22 1.76
C HIS A 86 -26.37 -5.69 0.71
N HIS A 87 -27.24 -6.54 0.17
CA HIS A 87 -28.26 -6.19 -0.83
C HIS A 87 -29.69 -6.10 -0.26
N SER A 88 -29.84 -6.12 1.06
CA SER A 88 -31.10 -5.86 1.79
C SER A 88 -31.03 -4.51 2.49
#